data_AF-A0A2I0P5U4-F1
#
_entry.id   AF-A0A2I0P5U4-F1
#
_cell.length_a   1.000
_cell.length_b   1.000
_cell.length_c   1.000
_cell.angle_alpha   90.00
_cell.angle_beta   90.00
_cell.angle_gamma   90.00
#
_symmetry.space_group_name_H-M   'P 1'
#
loop_
_entity.id
_entity.type
_entity.pdbx_description
1 polymer ?
#
loop_
_entity_poly.entity_id
_entity_poly.type
_entity_poly.pdbx_seq_one_letter_code
_entity_poly.pdbx_strand_id
1 'polypeptide(L)'
;MPEFAQPFAGNNIDRMMSHNELIRAVRYTIAAEFEAIQLYNQMADATDNELAREGLRDIADEEKVHVGEFYRLLIELDPREKEFYQKGAGEVEEEIEKLKAKA
;
A
#
# COMPACT_ATOMS: atom_id res chain seq x y z
N MET A 1 -14.85 -12.04 -1.60
CA MET A 1 -13.52 -11.43 -1.80
C MET A 1 -12.49 -12.51 -1.54
N PRO A 2 -11.33 -12.53 -2.23
CA PRO A 2 -10.26 -13.45 -1.85
C PRO A 2 -9.91 -13.21 -0.38
N GLU A 3 -9.76 -14.29 0.40
CA GLU A 3 -9.38 -14.21 1.81
C GLU A 3 -7.88 -13.91 1.92
N PHE A 4 -7.47 -12.68 1.61
CA PHE A 4 -6.12 -12.23 1.92
C PHE A 4 -6.00 -12.00 3.41
N ALA A 5 -5.28 -12.91 4.07
CA ALA A 5 -4.60 -12.75 5.35
C ALA A 5 -5.15 -11.62 6.24
N GLN A 6 -6.40 -11.72 6.66
CA GLN A 6 -6.81 -10.90 7.79
C GLN A 6 -5.95 -11.38 8.96
N PRO A 7 -5.20 -10.51 9.64
CA PRO A 7 -4.43 -10.94 10.79
C PRO A 7 -5.34 -11.61 11.85
N PHE A 8 -6.65 -11.37 11.77
CA PHE A 8 -7.67 -11.92 12.66
C PHE A 8 -9.01 -12.29 11.98
N ALA A 9 -9.06 -12.80 10.73
CA ALA A 9 -10.34 -13.23 10.14
C ALA A 9 -11.04 -14.23 11.06
N GLY A 10 -12.13 -13.80 11.68
CA GLY A 10 -12.94 -14.59 12.61
C GLY A 10 -12.51 -14.57 14.08
N ASN A 11 -11.41 -13.91 14.46
CA ASN A 11 -10.95 -13.88 15.86
C ASN A 11 -11.08 -12.49 16.47
N ASN A 12 -11.92 -12.35 17.49
CA ASN A 12 -11.59 -11.41 18.55
C ASN A 12 -10.29 -11.90 19.17
N ILE A 13 -9.19 -11.18 18.99
CA ILE A 13 -8.00 -11.42 19.82
C ILE A 13 -8.37 -11.03 21.25
N ASP A 14 -8.36 -12.01 22.14
CA ASP A 14 -8.62 -11.91 23.58
C ASP A 14 -7.46 -11.24 24.34
N ARG A 15 -6.52 -10.65 23.61
CA ARG A 15 -5.41 -9.81 24.09
C ARG A 15 -5.12 -8.67 23.13
N MET A 16 -4.34 -7.69 23.60
CA MET A 16 -3.76 -6.68 22.72
C MET A 16 -2.69 -7.28 21.79
N MET A 17 -2.54 -6.68 20.61
CA MET A 17 -1.44 -6.98 19.70
C MET A 17 -0.10 -6.61 20.34
N SER A 18 0.91 -7.45 20.14
CA SER A 18 2.30 -7.05 20.42
C SER A 18 2.77 -6.01 19.40
N HIS A 19 3.83 -5.28 19.73
CA HIS A 19 4.45 -4.30 18.82
C HIS A 19 4.78 -4.88 17.44
N ASN A 20 5.35 -6.09 17.41
CA ASN A 20 5.71 -6.76 16.16
C ASN A 20 4.48 -7.22 15.36
N GLU A 21 3.40 -7.60 16.03
CA GLU A 21 2.14 -7.92 15.34
C GLU A 21 1.49 -6.67 14.76
N LEU A 22 1.55 -5.54 15.47
CA LEU A 22 1.05 -4.26 14.96
C LEU A 22 1.80 -3.83 13.70
N ILE A 23 3.14 -3.87 13.71
CA ILE A 23 3.95 -3.59 12.52
C ILE A 23 3.53 -4.47 11.34
N ARG A 24 3.36 -5.78 11.57
CA ARG A 24 2.92 -6.71 10.53
C ARG A 24 1.53 -6.37 10.00
N ALA A 25 0.58 -6.03 10.87
CA ALA A 25 -0.77 -5.63 10.45
C ALA A 25 -0.73 -4.35 9.62
N VAL A 26 0.05 -3.34 10.01
CA VAL A 26 0.22 -2.11 9.21
C VAL A 26 0.76 -2.42 7.81
N ARG A 27 1.74 -3.34 7.68
CA ARG A 27 2.22 -3.79 6.36
C ARG A 27 1.12 -4.45 5.53
N TYR A 28 0.26 -5.27 6.15
CA TYR A 28 -0.90 -5.85 5.46
C TYR A 28 -1.92 -4.79 5.04
N THR A 29 -2.17 -3.77 5.87
CA THR A 29 -3.07 -2.68 5.49
C THR A 29 -2.54 -1.90 4.30
N ILE A 30 -1.24 -1.57 4.26
CA ILE A 30 -0.61 -0.96 3.08
C ILE A 30 -0.83 -1.81 1.81
N ALA A 31 -0.66 -3.13 1.92
CA ALA A 31 -0.91 -4.04 0.80
C ALA A 31 -2.38 -4.05 0.36
N ALA A 32 -3.32 -3.97 1.31
CA ALA A 32 -4.75 -3.88 1.03
C ALA A 32 -5.10 -2.60 0.26
N GLU A 33 -4.52 -1.46 0.63
CA GLU A 33 -4.75 -0.21 -0.11
C GLU A 33 -4.21 -0.30 -1.54
N PHE A 34 -3.04 -0.90 -1.77
CA PHE A 34 -2.55 -1.14 -3.14
C PHE A 34 -3.47 -2.04 -3.96
N GLU A 35 -4.08 -3.06 -3.34
CA GLU A 35 -5.08 -3.90 -4.01
C GLU A 35 -6.33 -3.09 -4.35
N ALA A 36 -6.83 -2.27 -3.41
CA ALA A 36 -8.00 -1.41 -3.63
C ALA A 36 -7.78 -0.44 -4.79
N ILE A 37 -6.63 0.26 -4.83
CA ILE A 37 -6.22 1.11 -5.96
C ILE A 37 -6.32 0.34 -7.28
N GLN A 38 -5.79 -0.88 -7.33
CA GLN A 38 -5.76 -1.67 -8.55
C GLN A 38 -7.17 -2.12 -8.97
N LEU A 39 -7.99 -2.58 -8.03
CA LEU A 39 -9.36 -3.05 -8.28
C LEU A 39 -10.24 -1.92 -8.81
N TYR A 40 -10.21 -0.75 -8.16
CA TYR A 40 -11.05 0.37 -8.55
C TYR A 40 -10.66 0.93 -9.91
N ASN A 41 -9.36 1.05 -10.21
CA ASN A 41 -8.91 1.48 -11.52
C ASN A 41 -9.32 0.49 -12.62
N GLN A 42 -9.17 -0.81 -12.38
CA GLN A 42 -9.62 -1.83 -13.34
C GLN A 42 -11.14 -1.78 -13.58
N MET A 43 -11.93 -1.58 -12.52
CA MET A 43 -13.37 -1.42 -12.65
C MET A 43 -13.74 -0.15 -13.42
N ALA A 44 -13.05 0.96 -13.17
CA ALA A 44 -13.27 2.23 -13.85
C ALA A 44 -12.96 2.14 -15.35
N ASP A 45 -11.91 1.40 -15.72
CA ASP A 45 -11.53 1.17 -17.10
C ASP A 45 -12.46 0.15 -17.81
N ALA A 46 -13.12 -0.72 -17.05
CA ALA A 46 -14.01 -1.77 -17.57
C ALA A 46 -15.51 -1.39 -17.60
N THR A 47 -15.87 -0.14 -17.30
CA THR A 47 -17.27 0.34 -17.32
C THR A 47 -17.47 1.51 -18.27
N ASP A 48 -18.64 1.57 -18.91
CA ASP A 48 -19.09 2.72 -19.72
C ASP A 48 -19.96 3.72 -18.91
N ASN A 49 -20.32 3.39 -17.67
CA ASN A 49 -21.05 4.28 -16.79
C ASN A 49 -20.13 5.42 -16.28
N GLU A 50 -20.42 6.65 -16.71
CA GLU A 50 -19.58 7.82 -16.42
C GLU A 50 -19.47 8.12 -14.91
N LEU A 51 -20.59 8.05 -14.18
CA LEU A 51 -20.61 8.28 -12.73
C LEU A 51 -19.74 7.26 -11.98
N ALA A 52 -19.85 5.98 -12.35
CA ALA A 52 -19.04 4.93 -11.74
C ALA A 52 -17.56 5.12 -12.03
N ARG A 53 -17.19 5.50 -13.26
CA ARG A 53 -15.79 5.75 -13.65
C ARG A 53 -15.17 6.89 -12.86
N GLU A 54 -15.89 8.00 -12.71
CA GLU A 54 -15.43 9.17 -11.95
C GLU A 54 -15.26 8.80 -10.47
N GLY A 55 -16.30 8.22 -9.85
CA GLY A 55 -16.25 7.84 -8.45
C GLY A 55 -15.16 6.81 -8.13
N LEU A 56 -14.99 5.78 -8.96
CA LEU A 56 -13.95 4.76 -8.75
C LEU A 56 -12.52 5.32 -8.84
N ARG A 57 -12.29 6.30 -9.73
CA ARG A 57 -10.98 6.94 -9.85
C ARG A 57 -10.68 7.86 -8.68
N ASP A 58 -11.69 8.61 -8.23
CA ASP A 58 -11.58 9.46 -7.04
C ASP A 58 -11.26 8.61 -5.80
N ILE A 59 -12.02 7.53 -5.58
CA ILE A 59 -11.75 6.58 -4.48
C ILE A 59 -10.34 5.98 -4.61
N ALA A 60 -9.92 5.58 -5.82
CA ALA A 60 -8.57 5.05 -6.02
C ALA A 60 -7.46 6.08 -5.70
N ASP A 61 -7.71 7.37 -5.89
CA ASP A 61 -6.79 8.43 -5.50
C ASP A 61 -6.78 8.64 -3.98
N GLU A 62 -7.92 8.50 -3.29
CA GLU A 62 -8.00 8.50 -1.83
C GLU A 62 -7.18 7.35 -1.21
N GLU A 63 -7.25 6.14 -1.78
CA GLU A 63 -6.48 5.01 -1.24
C GLU A 63 -4.95 5.23 -1.34
N LYS A 64 -4.47 6.05 -2.31
CA LYS A 64 -3.05 6.45 -2.36
C LYS A 64 -2.66 7.33 -1.16
N VAL A 65 -3.60 8.15 -0.67
CA VAL A 65 -3.40 8.93 0.57
C VAL A 65 -3.30 7.98 1.75
N HIS A 66 -4.19 6.99 1.85
CA HIS A 66 -4.14 5.98 2.91
C HIS A 66 -2.83 5.18 2.92
N VAL A 67 -2.32 4.78 1.75
CA VAL A 67 -0.96 4.19 1.63
C VAL A 67 0.09 5.10 2.29
N GLY A 68 0.03 6.41 2.02
CA GLY A 68 0.94 7.39 2.61
C GLY A 68 0.83 7.51 4.13
N GLU A 69 -0.39 7.50 4.66
CA GLU A 69 -0.65 7.55 6.10
C GLU A 69 -0.12 6.31 6.82
N PHE A 70 -0.44 5.12 6.31
CA PHE A 70 0.05 3.86 6.87
C PHE A 70 1.56 3.72 6.72
N TYR A 71 2.13 4.16 5.61
CA TYR A 71 3.58 4.18 5.44
C TYR A 71 4.25 5.09 6.47
N ARG A 72 3.73 6.29 6.71
CA ARG A 72 4.28 7.18 7.74
C ARG A 72 4.18 6.54 9.14
N LEU A 73 3.07 5.88 9.44
CA LEU A 73 2.89 5.15 10.69
C LEU A 73 3.88 3.99 10.82
N LEU A 74 4.09 3.21 9.75
CA LEU A 74 5.05 2.11 9.72
C LEU A 74 6.46 2.57 10.09
N ILE A 75 6.91 3.69 9.52
CA ILE A 75 8.23 4.27 9.82
C ILE A 75 8.33 4.77 11.27
N GLU A 76 7.23 5.20 11.88
CA GLU A 76 7.23 5.53 13.31
C GLU A 76 7.43 4.27 14.18
N LEU A 77 6.79 3.16 13.79
CA LEU A 77 6.80 1.92 14.54
C LEU A 77 8.10 1.11 14.35
N ASP A 78 8.72 1.19 13.16
CA ASP A 78 10.01 0.56 12.84
C ASP A 78 10.96 1.53 12.11
N PRO A 79 11.63 2.45 12.84
CA PRO A 79 12.50 3.47 12.22
C PRO A 79 13.67 2.90 11.41
N ARG A 80 14.11 1.67 11.71
CA ARG A 80 15.21 1.01 10.99
C ARG A 80 14.78 0.55 9.59
N GLU A 81 13.50 0.23 9.42
CA GLU A 81 12.96 -0.16 8.11
C GLU A 81 13.12 0.96 7.07
N LYS A 82 13.08 2.22 7.52
CA LYS A 82 13.35 3.41 6.70
C LYS A 82 14.70 3.34 5.96
N GLU A 83 15.74 2.84 6.62
CA GLU A 83 17.09 2.76 6.04
C GLU A 83 17.11 1.81 4.83
N PHE A 84 16.41 0.68 4.91
CA PHE A 84 16.28 -0.26 3.80
C PHE A 84 15.52 0.35 2.62
N TYR A 85 14.45 1.10 2.88
CA TYR A 85 13.68 1.76 1.81
C TYR A 85 14.46 2.87 1.13
N GLN A 86 15.22 3.67 1.88
CA GLN A 86 16.11 4.69 1.31
C GLN A 86 17.22 4.06 0.45
N LYS A 87 17.79 2.94 0.91
CA LYS A 87 18.76 2.19 0.12
C LYS A 87 18.15 1.67 -1.18
N GLY A 88 16.98 1.04 -1.12
CA GLY A 88 16.27 0.54 -2.30
C GLY A 88 15.92 1.64 -3.30
N ALA A 89 15.52 2.82 -2.83
CA ALA A 89 15.31 3.98 -3.69
C ALA A 89 16.61 4.41 -4.40
N GLY A 90 17.74 4.45 -3.69
CA GLY A 90 19.06 4.74 -4.27
C GLY A 90 19.47 3.74 -5.35
N GLU A 91 19.22 2.44 -5.13
CA GLU A 91 19.49 1.38 -6.13
C GLU A 91 18.72 1.62 -7.43
N VAL A 92 17.47 2.12 -7.36
CA VAL A 92 16.67 2.47 -8.56
C VAL A 92 17.18 3.74 -9.23
N GLU A 93 17.56 4.77 -8.47
CA GLU A 93 18.14 6.01 -9.02
C GLU A 93 19.43 5.73 -9.81
N GLU A 94 20.28 4.83 -9.31
CA GLU A 94 21.48 4.40 -10.03
C GLU A 94 21.15 3.76 -11.40
N GLU A 95 20.10 2.95 -11.47
CA GLU A 95 19.63 2.36 -12.75
C GLU A 95 19.06 3.42 -13.70
N ILE A 96 18.32 4.40 -13.19
CA ILE A 96 17.80 5.52 -13.97
C ILE A 96 18.94 6.31 -14.62
N GLU A 97 19.96 6.67 -13.84
CA GLU A 97 21.10 7.44 -14.36
C GLU A 97 21.93 6.64 -15.38
N LYS A 98 22.11 5.33 -15.16
CA LYS A 98 22.74 4.43 -16.16
C LYS A 98 21.98 4.42 -17.49
N LEU A 99 20.65 4.46 -17.46
CA LEU A 99 19.83 4.46 -18.68
C LEU A 99 19.88 5.82 -19.39
N LYS A 100 19.83 6.93 -18.65
CA LYS A 100 19.97 8.28 -19.23
C LYS A 100 21.33 8.49 -19.89
N ALA A 101 22.41 7.97 -19.29
CA ALA A 101 23.76 8.07 -19.86
C ALA A 101 23.96 7.25 -21.16
N LYS A 102 23.04 6.33 -21.47
CA LYS A 102 23.04 5.52 -22.70
C LYS A 102 22.18 6.10 -23.83
N ALA A 103 21.34 7.10 -23.54
CA ALA A 103 20.47 7.78 -24.50
C ALA A 103 21.17 8.99 -25.12
#